data_AF-A0A2S3UKY7-F1
#
_entry.id   AF-A0A2S3UKY7-F1
#
_cell.length_a   1.000
_cell.length_b   1.000
_cell.length_c   1.000
_cell.angle_alpha   90.00
_cell.angle_beta   90.00
_cell.angle_gamma   90.00
#
_symmetry.space_group_name_H-M   'P 1'
#
loop_
_entity.id
_entity.type
_entity.pdbx_description
1 polymer ?
#
loop_
_entity_poly.entity_id
_entity_poly.type
_entity_poly.pdbx_seq_one_letter_code
_entity_poly.pdbx_strand_id
1 'polypeptide(L)'
;MIFVPLPFVFALLLWLLFLYLLRSNGALSTKPFLMLIGLCAIQSTIVGLRWGYGIAELRFVLPVLAVALPPLIYECFRGLVDHSQTSRIRLAAAPSAAFAIFILLLVQPILVDAAIIVLFAGYALALVKLAHSGPDGLDLARLESAGSAYRAMILAAACLFLSALFDILILLDFQWTSGQNALILVSNAHLFTLLLIGLAASVAARSRADKEGETVPDSAQADPTARDADVIARVDALMRDHKLYRDENLNLAKLARRTGLPARQVSSVINRVTGGNVSRYVNDFRIGEVRRILAEENTTITTAMFESGFATKSNFNREFQRVTGQSPDAWRKSARQKAEPAS
;
A
#
# COMPACT_ATOMS: atom_id res chain seq x y z
N MET A 1 0.54 27.07 -35.57
CA MET A 1 0.93 26.86 -34.15
C MET A 1 1.01 25.35 -33.94
N ILE A 2 2.08 24.82 -33.35
CA ILE A 2 2.20 23.38 -33.08
C ILE A 2 1.18 23.05 -31.98
N PHE A 3 0.07 22.41 -32.34
CA PHE A 3 -0.91 21.93 -31.38
C PHE A 3 -0.35 20.68 -30.70
N VAL A 4 -0.16 20.74 -29.39
CA VAL A 4 0.30 19.59 -28.59
C VAL A 4 -0.89 19.04 -27.81
N PRO A 5 -1.43 17.87 -28.19
CA PRO A 5 -2.51 17.21 -27.46
C PRO A 5 -2.15 16.97 -26.00
N LEU A 6 -3.11 17.16 -25.09
CA LEU A 6 -2.92 16.96 -23.65
C LEU A 6 -2.33 15.57 -23.26
N PRO A 7 -2.65 14.46 -23.95
CA PRO A 7 -2.01 13.16 -23.68
C PRO A 7 -0.48 13.17 -23.81
N PHE A 8 0.11 14.05 -24.62
CA PHE A 8 1.57 14.17 -24.68
C PHE A 8 2.15 14.84 -23.44
N VAL A 9 1.44 15.82 -22.88
CA VAL A 9 1.84 16.45 -21.61
C VAL A 9 1.78 15.43 -20.48
N PHE A 10 0.71 14.63 -20.41
CA PHE A 10 0.59 13.55 -19.43
C PHE A 10 1.70 12.50 -19.60
N ALA A 11 1.96 12.06 -20.84
CA ALA A 11 3.03 11.12 -21.14
C ALA A 11 4.40 11.65 -20.71
N LEU A 12 4.69 12.92 -20.97
CA LEU A 12 5.95 13.56 -20.57
C LEU A 12 6.13 13.53 -19.05
N LEU A 13 5.10 13.87 -18.28
CA LEU A 13 5.13 13.82 -16.82
C LEU A 13 5.40 12.39 -16.30
N LEU A 14 4.76 11.38 -16.91
CA LEU A 14 4.97 9.98 -16.55
C LEU A 14 6.38 9.49 -16.92
N TRP A 15 6.92 9.90 -18.06
CA TRP A 15 8.31 9.58 -18.45
C TRP A 15 9.33 10.20 -17.50
N LEU A 16 9.13 11.46 -17.11
CA LEU A 16 9.98 12.12 -16.12
C LEU A 16 9.92 11.39 -14.77
N LEU A 17 8.72 11.01 -14.33
CA LEU A 17 8.54 10.22 -13.10
C LEU A 17 9.21 8.85 -13.20
N PHE A 18 9.06 8.15 -14.32
CA PHE A 18 9.70 6.86 -14.58
C PHE A 18 11.23 6.95 -14.48
N LEU A 19 11.83 7.93 -15.16
CA LEU A 19 13.28 8.16 -15.15
C LEU A 19 13.79 8.57 -13.76
N TYR A 20 13.03 9.37 -13.03
CA TYR A 20 13.35 9.74 -11.66
C TYR A 20 13.38 8.50 -10.75
N LEU A 21 12.35 7.63 -10.84
CA LEU A 21 12.28 6.41 -10.02
C LEU A 21 13.36 5.40 -10.37
N LEU A 22 13.73 5.30 -11.65
CA LEU A 22 14.82 4.43 -12.12
C LEU A 22 16.18 4.81 -11.54
N ARG A 23 16.38 6.11 -11.27
CA ARG A 23 17.61 6.64 -10.64
C ARG A 23 17.56 6.63 -9.11
N SER A 24 16.36 6.55 -8.52
CA SER A 24 16.19 6.55 -7.07
C SER A 24 16.28 5.12 -6.50
N ASN A 25 17.11 4.91 -5.48
CA ASN A 25 17.15 3.66 -4.70
C ASN A 25 16.05 3.61 -3.60
N GLY A 26 14.95 4.34 -3.80
CA GLY A 26 13.89 4.48 -2.81
C GLY A 26 12.95 3.27 -2.74
N ALA A 27 12.24 3.13 -1.62
CA ALA A 27 11.27 2.05 -1.38
C ALA A 27 10.10 1.99 -2.40
N LEU A 28 9.86 3.05 -3.18
CA LEU A 28 8.87 3.08 -4.27
C LEU A 28 9.38 2.48 -5.59
N SER A 29 10.69 2.23 -5.74
CA SER A 29 11.30 1.67 -6.95
C SER A 29 11.14 0.14 -7.00
N THR A 30 9.90 -0.34 -6.88
CA THR A 30 9.61 -1.77 -7.08
C THR A 30 9.42 -2.05 -8.57
N LYS A 31 9.87 -3.21 -9.04
CA LYS A 31 9.70 -3.65 -10.45
C LYS A 31 8.25 -3.50 -10.98
N PRO A 32 7.19 -3.95 -10.28
CA PRO A 32 5.82 -3.81 -10.79
C PRO A 32 5.35 -2.35 -10.87
N PHE A 33 5.80 -1.49 -9.95
CA PHE A 33 5.47 -0.07 -9.98
C PHE A 33 6.14 0.66 -11.16
N LEU A 34 7.40 0.33 -11.46
CA LEU A 34 8.07 0.82 -12.66
C LEU A 34 7.39 0.35 -13.94
N MET A 35 7.00 -0.94 -14.02
CA MET A 35 6.25 -1.47 -15.16
C MET A 35 4.92 -0.73 -15.37
N LEU A 36 4.20 -0.44 -14.27
CA LEU A 36 2.94 0.30 -14.31
C LEU A 36 3.14 1.72 -14.88
N ILE A 37 4.09 2.48 -14.35
CA ILE A 37 4.34 3.86 -14.81
C ILE A 37 4.80 3.86 -16.27
N GLY A 38 5.71 2.96 -16.64
CA GLY A 38 6.19 2.82 -18.01
C GLY A 38 5.05 2.50 -18.98
N LEU A 39 4.15 1.57 -18.60
CA LEU A 39 2.99 1.21 -19.42
C LEU A 39 2.01 2.38 -19.56
N CYS A 40 1.72 3.12 -18.48
CA CYS A 40 0.90 4.34 -18.55
C CYS A 40 1.51 5.40 -19.46
N ALA A 41 2.84 5.58 -19.42
CA ALA A 41 3.54 6.55 -20.26
C ALA A 41 3.41 6.18 -21.75
N ILE A 42 3.66 4.91 -22.08
CA ILE A 42 3.51 4.37 -23.44
C ILE A 42 2.07 4.53 -23.92
N GLN A 43 1.10 4.14 -23.10
CA GLN A 43 -0.33 4.26 -23.44
C GLN A 43 -0.69 5.71 -23.72
N SER A 44 -0.30 6.66 -22.87
CA SER A 44 -0.58 8.08 -23.07
C SER A 44 0.05 8.65 -24.35
N THR A 45 1.27 8.22 -24.70
CA THR A 45 1.90 8.58 -25.98
C THR A 45 1.09 8.07 -27.16
N ILE A 46 0.66 6.81 -27.13
CA ILE A 46 -0.13 6.18 -28.20
C ILE A 46 -1.51 6.84 -28.33
N VAL A 47 -2.15 7.18 -27.21
CA VAL A 47 -3.40 7.95 -27.19
C VAL A 47 -3.21 9.30 -27.89
N GLY A 48 -2.13 10.01 -27.56
CA GLY A 48 -1.79 11.29 -28.20
C GLY A 48 -1.55 11.17 -29.70
N LEU A 49 -0.87 10.11 -30.14
CA LEU A 49 -0.63 9.83 -31.55
C LEU A 49 -1.93 9.53 -32.31
N ARG A 50 -2.81 8.70 -31.74
CA ARG A 50 -4.09 8.36 -32.38
C ARG A 50 -4.99 9.59 -32.52
N TRP A 51 -5.25 10.26 -31.41
CA TRP A 51 -6.28 11.30 -31.35
C TRP A 51 -5.78 12.68 -31.75
N GLY A 52 -4.48 12.95 -31.57
CA GLY A 52 -3.87 14.23 -31.88
C GLY A 52 -3.34 14.35 -33.31
N TYR A 53 -2.79 13.25 -33.83
CA TYR A 53 -2.18 13.21 -35.17
C TYR A 53 -2.95 12.33 -36.15
N GLY A 54 -4.09 11.76 -35.75
CA GLY A 54 -4.99 11.02 -36.64
C GLY A 54 -4.48 9.65 -37.07
N ILE A 55 -3.54 9.04 -36.33
CA ILE A 55 -3.00 7.71 -36.68
C ILE A 55 -4.04 6.63 -36.34
N ALA A 56 -4.88 6.29 -37.32
CA ALA A 56 -6.01 5.39 -37.17
C ALA A 56 -5.62 3.95 -36.76
N GLU A 57 -4.46 3.45 -37.21
CA GLU A 57 -4.01 2.07 -36.96
C GLU A 57 -3.79 1.78 -35.46
N LEU A 58 -3.52 2.81 -34.66
CA LEU A 58 -3.35 2.67 -33.21
C LEU A 58 -4.65 2.28 -32.49
N ARG A 59 -5.80 2.30 -33.17
CA ARG A 59 -7.08 1.82 -32.62
C ARG A 59 -7.05 0.36 -32.18
N PHE A 60 -6.20 -0.47 -32.80
CA PHE A 60 -6.07 -1.89 -32.46
C PHE A 60 -5.10 -2.12 -31.28
N VAL A 61 -4.11 -1.25 -31.14
CA VAL A 61 -3.07 -1.37 -30.11
C VAL A 61 -3.56 -0.85 -28.76
N LEU A 62 -4.36 0.22 -28.77
CA LEU A 62 -4.84 0.89 -27.55
C LEU A 62 -5.63 -0.01 -26.59
N PRO A 63 -6.66 -0.75 -27.03
CA PRO A 63 -7.41 -1.67 -26.17
C PRO A 63 -6.52 -2.69 -25.47
N VAL A 64 -5.58 -3.27 -26.23
CA VAL A 64 -4.69 -4.35 -25.76
C VAL A 64 -3.75 -3.85 -24.67
N LEU A 65 -3.19 -2.65 -24.83
CA LEU A 65 -2.34 -2.03 -23.80
C LEU A 65 -3.15 -1.58 -22.58
N ALA A 66 -4.34 -1.01 -22.80
CA ALA A 66 -5.17 -0.47 -21.73
C ALA A 66 -5.58 -1.53 -20.71
N VAL A 67 -5.98 -2.73 -21.16
CA VAL A 67 -6.44 -3.79 -20.24
C VAL A 67 -5.33 -4.46 -19.43
N ALA A 68 -4.06 -4.20 -19.73
CA ALA A 68 -2.96 -4.65 -18.90
C ALA A 68 -2.80 -3.79 -17.63
N LEU A 69 -3.34 -2.56 -17.61
CA LEU A 69 -3.23 -1.67 -16.45
C LEU A 69 -3.99 -2.17 -15.21
N PRO A 70 -5.29 -2.52 -15.27
CA PRO A 70 -6.04 -2.85 -14.05
C PRO A 70 -5.50 -4.07 -13.28
N PRO A 71 -5.09 -5.18 -13.94
CA PRO A 71 -4.42 -6.30 -13.26
C PRO A 71 -3.10 -5.90 -12.58
N LEU A 72 -2.29 -5.07 -13.23
CA LEU A 72 -1.02 -4.59 -12.66
C LEU A 72 -1.25 -3.71 -11.43
N ILE A 73 -2.22 -2.79 -11.50
CA ILE A 73 -2.59 -1.94 -10.37
C ILE A 73 -3.05 -2.81 -9.20
N TYR A 74 -3.92 -3.77 -9.46
CA TYR A 74 -4.41 -4.68 -8.42
C TYR A 74 -3.29 -5.45 -7.75
N GLU A 75 -2.37 -6.04 -8.51
CA GLU A 75 -1.23 -6.77 -7.93
C GLU A 75 -0.25 -5.86 -7.17
N CYS A 76 -0.03 -4.62 -7.64
CA CYS A 76 0.76 -3.62 -6.91
C CYS A 76 0.19 -3.37 -5.52
N PHE A 77 -1.12 -3.20 -5.39
CA PHE A 77 -1.77 -2.94 -4.11
C PHE A 77 -1.98 -4.19 -3.26
N ARG A 78 -2.26 -5.33 -3.88
CA ARG A 78 -2.40 -6.61 -3.19
C ARG A 78 -1.09 -7.08 -2.55
N GLY A 79 0.04 -6.89 -3.23
CA GLY A 79 1.36 -7.18 -2.66
C GLY A 79 1.74 -6.28 -1.47
N LEU A 80 1.04 -5.15 -1.28
CA LEU A 80 1.18 -4.32 -0.07
C LEU A 80 0.35 -4.84 1.10
N VAL A 81 -0.76 -5.56 0.84
CA VAL A 81 -1.67 -6.11 1.84
C VAL A 81 -1.21 -7.50 2.29
N ASP A 82 -0.98 -8.38 1.33
CA ASP A 82 -0.60 -9.77 1.55
C ASP A 82 0.92 -9.90 1.37
N HIS A 83 1.67 -10.24 2.42
CA HIS A 83 3.15 -10.38 2.41
C HIS A 83 3.65 -11.53 1.50
N SER A 84 2.79 -12.08 0.64
CA SER A 84 3.14 -13.10 -0.34
C SER A 84 3.92 -12.49 -1.50
N GLN A 85 5.14 -13.00 -1.75
CA GLN A 85 5.93 -12.61 -2.91
C GLN A 85 5.10 -12.75 -4.20
N THR A 86 5.16 -11.74 -5.07
CA THR A 86 4.45 -11.74 -6.36
C THR A 86 4.81 -12.98 -7.17
N SER A 87 3.86 -13.92 -7.28
CA SER A 87 4.05 -15.13 -8.07
C SER A 87 3.99 -14.83 -9.56
N ARG A 88 4.78 -15.57 -10.36
CA ARG A 88 4.77 -15.48 -11.84
C ARG A 88 3.37 -15.71 -12.42
N ILE A 89 2.56 -16.58 -11.81
CA ILE A 89 1.18 -16.85 -12.22
C ILE A 89 0.31 -15.59 -12.07
N ARG A 90 0.52 -14.81 -11.01
CA ARG A 90 -0.25 -13.59 -10.77
C ARG A 90 0.14 -12.46 -11.73
N LEU A 91 1.44 -12.32 -12.01
CA LEU A 91 1.92 -11.36 -13.00
C LEU A 91 1.43 -11.67 -14.43
N ALA A 92 1.07 -12.92 -14.71
CA ALA A 92 0.51 -13.33 -15.99
C ALA A 92 -0.91 -12.78 -16.24
N ALA A 93 -1.62 -12.29 -15.23
CA ALA A 93 -2.97 -11.75 -15.41
C ALA A 93 -3.02 -10.58 -16.41
N ALA A 94 -1.99 -9.71 -16.41
CA ALA A 94 -1.90 -8.57 -17.34
C ALA A 94 -1.72 -9.00 -18.81
N PRO A 95 -0.71 -9.82 -19.17
CA PRO A 95 -0.60 -10.33 -20.54
C PRO A 95 -1.75 -11.25 -20.94
N SER A 96 -2.37 -12.00 -20.01
CA SER A 96 -3.57 -12.78 -20.29
C SER A 96 -4.77 -11.91 -20.66
N ALA A 97 -5.00 -10.80 -19.95
CA ALA A 97 -6.06 -9.85 -20.29
C ALA A 97 -5.81 -9.19 -21.67
N ALA A 98 -4.57 -8.76 -21.92
CA ALA A 98 -4.17 -8.20 -23.21
C ALA A 98 -4.38 -9.20 -24.36
N PHE A 99 -3.99 -10.46 -24.16
CA PHE A 99 -4.20 -11.52 -25.14
C PHE A 99 -5.69 -11.80 -25.37
N ALA A 100 -6.51 -11.84 -24.31
CA ALA A 100 -7.95 -12.04 -24.43
C ALA A 100 -8.62 -10.92 -25.26
N ILE A 101 -8.25 -9.66 -25.02
CA ILE A 101 -8.74 -8.52 -25.82
C ILE A 101 -8.22 -8.57 -27.26
N PHE A 102 -6.97 -8.97 -27.47
CA PHE A 102 -6.43 -9.16 -28.81
C PHE A 102 -7.22 -10.21 -29.61
N ILE A 103 -7.55 -11.35 -28.99
CA ILE A 103 -8.40 -12.36 -29.63
C ILE A 103 -9.82 -11.81 -29.86
N LEU A 104 -10.39 -11.10 -28.89
CA LEU A 104 -11.73 -10.50 -29.04
C LEU A 104 -11.77 -9.47 -30.17
N LEU A 105 -10.70 -8.69 -30.36
CA LEU A 105 -10.54 -7.77 -31.49
C LEU A 105 -10.56 -8.49 -32.85
N LEU A 106 -10.10 -9.74 -32.92
CA LEU A 106 -10.11 -10.52 -34.17
C LEU A 106 -11.46 -11.20 -34.41
N VAL A 107 -12.15 -11.64 -33.36
CA VAL A 107 -13.36 -12.48 -33.47
C VAL A 107 -14.65 -11.66 -33.41
N GLN A 108 -14.76 -10.70 -32.48
CA GLN A 108 -15.95 -9.87 -32.25
C GLN A 108 -15.57 -8.44 -31.81
N PRO A 109 -15.14 -7.57 -32.75
CA PRO A 109 -14.69 -6.21 -32.43
C PRO A 109 -15.73 -5.36 -31.66
N ILE A 110 -17.02 -5.59 -31.91
CA ILE A 110 -18.13 -4.87 -31.27
C ILE A 110 -18.17 -5.05 -29.74
N LEU A 111 -17.65 -6.17 -29.22
CA LEU A 111 -17.68 -6.47 -27.79
C LEU A 111 -16.49 -5.89 -27.02
N VAL A 112 -15.49 -5.32 -27.72
CA VAL A 112 -14.23 -4.89 -27.11
C VAL A 112 -14.44 -3.76 -26.11
N ASP A 113 -15.19 -2.72 -26.47
CA ASP A 113 -15.44 -1.58 -25.57
C ASP A 113 -16.17 -2.03 -24.30
N ALA A 114 -17.19 -2.89 -24.43
CA ALA A 114 -17.90 -3.46 -23.29
C ALA A 114 -16.97 -4.32 -22.40
N ALA A 115 -16.09 -5.13 -22.99
CA ALA A 115 -15.15 -5.94 -22.25
C ALA A 115 -14.13 -5.09 -21.47
N ILE A 116 -13.63 -4.00 -22.05
CA ILE A 116 -12.74 -3.05 -21.38
C ILE A 116 -13.45 -2.41 -20.18
N ILE A 117 -14.66 -1.88 -20.38
CA ILE A 117 -15.46 -1.24 -19.33
C ILE A 117 -15.69 -2.22 -18.15
N VAL A 118 -16.11 -3.45 -18.45
CA VAL A 118 -16.33 -4.49 -17.44
C VAL A 118 -15.04 -4.83 -16.70
N LEU A 119 -13.92 -4.93 -17.40
CA LEU A 119 -12.63 -5.25 -16.78
C LEU A 119 -12.16 -4.12 -15.85
N PHE A 120 -12.23 -2.87 -16.29
CA PHE A 120 -11.86 -1.72 -15.47
C PHE A 120 -12.75 -1.58 -14.24
N ALA A 121 -14.08 -1.68 -14.42
CA ALA A 121 -15.03 -1.63 -13.31
C ALA A 121 -14.85 -2.82 -12.35
N GLY A 122 -14.61 -4.03 -12.87
CA GLY A 122 -14.36 -5.23 -12.09
C GLY A 122 -13.12 -5.11 -11.20
N TYR A 123 -12.01 -4.59 -11.74
CA TYR A 123 -10.80 -4.34 -10.97
C TYR A 123 -10.92 -3.16 -10.01
N ALA A 124 -11.68 -2.12 -10.35
CA ALA A 124 -12.01 -1.04 -9.41
C ALA A 124 -12.76 -1.60 -8.19
N LEU A 125 -13.78 -2.43 -8.41
CA LEU A 125 -14.51 -3.11 -7.34
C LEU A 125 -13.63 -4.08 -6.56
N ALA A 126 -12.72 -4.80 -7.22
CA ALA A 126 -11.77 -5.69 -6.55
C ALA A 126 -10.81 -4.92 -5.63
N LEU A 127 -10.30 -3.75 -6.08
CA LEU A 127 -9.50 -2.86 -5.24
C LEU A 127 -10.30 -2.30 -4.06
N VAL A 128 -11.57 -1.92 -4.26
CA VAL A 128 -12.44 -1.47 -3.17
C VAL A 128 -12.69 -2.60 -2.16
N LYS A 129 -12.95 -3.83 -2.63
CA LYS A 129 -13.08 -5.00 -1.75
C LYS A 129 -11.78 -5.29 -0.99
N LEU A 130 -10.64 -5.18 -1.66
CA LEU A 130 -9.33 -5.34 -1.05
C LEU A 130 -9.08 -4.26 0.01
N ALA A 131 -9.47 -3.01 -0.26
CA ALA A 131 -9.37 -1.89 0.69
C ALA A 131 -10.30 -2.08 1.90
N HIS A 132 -11.55 -2.52 1.69
CA HIS A 132 -12.50 -2.79 2.77
C HIS A 132 -12.15 -4.02 3.61
N SER A 133 -11.47 -4.99 3.02
CA SER A 133 -10.88 -6.12 3.77
C SER A 133 -9.65 -5.68 4.60
N GLY A 134 -9.23 -4.41 4.48
CA GLY A 134 -8.00 -3.85 5.08
C GLY A 134 -8.25 -2.65 6.00
N PRO A 135 -8.94 -2.86 7.13
CA PRO A 135 -8.41 -2.37 8.41
C PRO A 135 -8.04 -3.49 9.38
N ASP A 136 -8.64 -4.67 9.22
CA ASP A 136 -8.42 -5.85 10.06
C ASP A 136 -7.45 -6.87 9.43
N GLY A 137 -7.13 -6.75 8.13
CA GLY A 137 -6.16 -7.59 7.40
C GLY A 137 -4.88 -6.90 6.93
N LEU A 138 -4.77 -5.57 7.09
CA LEU A 138 -3.52 -4.83 6.87
C LEU A 138 -2.72 -4.90 8.18
N ASP A 139 -1.74 -5.81 8.22
CA ASP A 139 -0.84 -6.08 9.35
C ASP A 139 -0.63 -4.82 10.22
N LEU A 140 -1.35 -4.77 11.35
CA LEU A 140 -1.52 -3.59 12.23
C LEU A 140 -0.20 -3.13 12.88
N ALA A 141 0.91 -3.80 12.57
CA ALA A 141 2.28 -3.39 12.85
C ALA A 141 2.71 -2.10 12.09
N ARG A 142 1.92 -1.62 11.13
CA ARG A 142 2.21 -0.45 10.28
C ARG A 142 1.20 0.69 10.43
N LEU A 143 0.90 1.09 11.67
CA LEU A 143 0.03 2.26 11.97
C LEU A 143 0.48 3.59 11.33
N GLU A 144 1.73 3.69 10.85
CA GLU A 144 2.22 4.88 10.15
C GLU A 144 2.10 4.82 8.61
N SER A 145 1.86 3.66 7.99
CA SER A 145 1.81 3.50 6.52
C SER A 145 0.52 2.86 5.98
N ALA A 146 -0.28 2.23 6.85
CA ALA A 146 -1.56 1.63 6.48
C ALA A 146 -2.57 2.68 5.97
N GLY A 147 -2.64 3.85 6.59
CA GLY A 147 -3.53 4.93 6.15
C GLY A 147 -3.19 5.50 4.78
N SER A 148 -1.90 5.67 4.47
CA SER A 148 -1.45 6.12 3.14
C SER A 148 -1.67 5.07 2.07
N ALA A 149 -1.44 3.78 2.37
CA ALA A 149 -1.66 2.69 1.43
C ALA A 149 -3.15 2.49 1.13
N TYR A 150 -4.00 2.55 2.17
CA TYR A 150 -5.45 2.53 2.01
C TYR A 150 -5.95 3.69 1.14
N ARG A 151 -5.54 4.94 1.43
CA ARG A 151 -5.91 6.11 0.63
C ARG A 151 -5.44 5.98 -0.82
N ALA A 152 -4.23 5.49 -1.04
CA ALA A 152 -3.69 5.25 -2.39
C ALA A 152 -4.50 4.16 -3.13
N MET A 153 -4.94 3.12 -2.44
CA MET A 153 -5.76 2.04 -3.02
C MET A 153 -7.17 2.54 -3.40
N ILE A 154 -7.82 3.31 -2.52
CA ILE A 154 -9.11 3.95 -2.82
C ILE A 154 -8.98 4.91 -4.00
N LEU A 155 -7.90 5.68 -4.06
CA LEU A 155 -7.66 6.56 -5.19
C LEU A 155 -7.44 5.78 -6.49
N ALA A 156 -6.65 4.72 -6.46
CA ALA A 156 -6.43 3.88 -7.63
C ALA A 156 -7.75 3.26 -8.13
N ALA A 157 -8.62 2.82 -7.22
CA ALA A 157 -9.96 2.37 -7.57
C ALA A 157 -10.81 3.51 -8.18
N ALA A 158 -10.75 4.72 -7.63
CA ALA A 158 -11.43 5.88 -8.18
C ALA A 158 -10.92 6.23 -9.59
N CYS A 159 -9.62 6.15 -9.84
CA CYS A 159 -9.04 6.35 -11.18
C CYS A 159 -9.54 5.28 -12.18
N LEU A 160 -9.62 4.01 -11.77
CA LEU A 160 -10.15 2.94 -12.64
C LEU A 160 -11.64 3.13 -12.93
N PHE A 161 -12.43 3.50 -11.93
CA PHE A 161 -13.86 3.77 -12.10
C PHE A 161 -14.09 4.96 -13.01
N LEU A 162 -13.31 6.04 -12.83
CA LEU A 162 -13.36 7.20 -13.69
C LEU A 162 -12.96 6.85 -15.13
N SER A 163 -11.92 6.03 -15.32
CA SER A 163 -11.54 5.54 -16.65
C SER A 163 -12.69 4.79 -17.31
N ALA A 164 -13.33 3.86 -16.61
CA ALA A 164 -14.48 3.12 -17.12
C ALA A 164 -15.66 4.05 -17.49
N LEU A 165 -15.88 5.11 -16.71
CA LEU A 165 -16.89 6.13 -17.03
C LEU A 165 -16.56 6.87 -18.33
N PHE A 166 -15.29 7.28 -18.53
CA PHE A 166 -14.86 7.91 -19.77
C PHE A 166 -14.93 6.96 -20.97
N ASP A 167 -14.66 5.67 -20.78
CA ASP A 167 -14.84 4.66 -21.84
C ASP A 167 -16.32 4.55 -22.26
N ILE A 168 -17.26 4.58 -21.32
CA ILE A 168 -18.71 4.66 -21.61
C ILE A 168 -19.05 5.93 -22.39
N LEU A 169 -18.53 7.08 -21.95
CA LEU A 169 -18.78 8.34 -22.65
C LEU A 169 -18.20 8.33 -24.07
N ILE A 170 -17.04 7.71 -24.29
CA ILE A 170 -16.42 7.59 -25.62
C ILE A 170 -17.29 6.70 -26.49
N LEU A 171 -17.75 5.56 -25.96
CA LEU A 171 -18.66 4.66 -26.66
C LEU A 171 -19.95 5.37 -27.10
N LEU A 172 -20.55 6.16 -26.21
CA LEU A 172 -21.74 6.95 -26.50
C LEU A 172 -21.47 8.06 -27.54
N ASP A 173 -20.32 8.74 -27.46
CA ASP A 173 -19.91 9.74 -28.45
C ASP A 173 -19.75 9.12 -29.85
N PHE A 174 -19.20 7.91 -29.94
CA PHE A 174 -19.15 7.18 -31.20
C PHE A 174 -20.53 6.80 -31.76
N GLN A 175 -21.50 6.51 -30.88
CA GLN A 175 -22.86 6.19 -31.31
C GLN A 175 -23.67 7.43 -31.74
N TRP A 176 -23.49 8.57 -31.08
CA TRP A 176 -24.29 9.77 -31.32
C TRP A 176 -23.65 10.79 -32.24
N THR A 177 -22.32 10.96 -32.19
CA THR A 177 -21.60 12.00 -32.93
C THR A 177 -20.52 11.44 -33.86
N SER A 178 -20.42 10.11 -33.99
CA SER A 178 -19.35 9.43 -34.72
C SER A 178 -17.95 9.76 -34.19
N GLY A 179 -17.82 10.04 -32.89
CA GLY A 179 -16.52 10.22 -32.23
C GLY A 179 -15.92 11.63 -32.40
N GLN A 180 -16.72 12.63 -32.76
CA GLN A 180 -16.25 14.01 -32.97
C GLN A 180 -15.66 14.63 -31.69
N ASN A 181 -16.13 14.20 -30.51
CA ASN A 181 -15.69 14.76 -29.23
C ASN A 181 -14.67 13.87 -28.52
N ALA A 182 -14.28 12.73 -29.10
CA ALA A 182 -13.44 11.75 -28.44
C ALA A 182 -12.09 12.32 -27.97
N LEU A 183 -11.45 13.23 -28.73
CA LEU A 183 -10.21 13.89 -28.30
C LEU A 183 -10.42 14.77 -27.05
N ILE A 184 -11.54 15.51 -26.99
CA ILE A 184 -11.88 16.37 -25.85
C ILE A 184 -12.14 15.50 -24.62
N LEU A 185 -12.89 14.42 -24.82
CA LEU A 185 -13.27 13.49 -23.77
C LEU A 185 -12.05 12.77 -23.17
N VAL A 186 -11.15 12.28 -24.03
CA VAL A 186 -9.85 11.71 -23.63
C VAL A 186 -8.98 12.74 -22.90
N SER A 187 -8.95 13.99 -23.37
CA SER A 187 -8.16 15.05 -22.71
C SER A 187 -8.72 15.34 -21.31
N ASN A 188 -10.03 15.44 -21.17
CA ASN A 188 -10.67 15.62 -19.88
C ASN A 188 -10.39 14.45 -18.93
N ALA A 189 -10.41 13.20 -19.42
CA ALA A 189 -10.06 12.03 -18.63
C ALA A 189 -8.65 12.13 -18.01
N HIS A 190 -7.66 12.55 -18.82
CA HIS A 190 -6.28 12.76 -18.35
C HIS A 190 -6.18 13.90 -17.33
N LEU A 191 -6.94 14.99 -17.52
CA LEU A 191 -6.98 16.10 -16.59
C LEU A 191 -7.53 15.68 -15.22
N PHE A 192 -8.64 14.94 -15.19
CA PHE A 192 -9.16 14.42 -13.92
C PHE A 192 -8.24 13.39 -13.28
N THR A 193 -7.57 12.56 -14.07
CA THR A 193 -6.57 11.61 -13.56
C THR A 193 -5.41 12.34 -12.90
N LEU A 194 -4.90 13.41 -13.52
CA LEU A 194 -3.88 14.28 -12.93
C LEU A 194 -4.37 14.96 -11.66
N LEU A 195 -5.61 15.45 -11.64
CA LEU A 195 -6.21 16.04 -10.44
C LEU A 195 -6.27 15.03 -9.29
N LEU A 196 -6.71 13.80 -9.56
CA LEU A 196 -6.74 12.72 -8.57
C LEU A 196 -5.34 12.37 -8.06
N ILE A 197 -4.36 12.23 -8.94
CA ILE A 197 -2.96 12.00 -8.55
C ILE A 197 -2.41 13.17 -7.73
N GLY A 198 -2.71 14.40 -8.11
CA GLY A 198 -2.32 15.61 -7.38
C GLY A 198 -2.95 15.69 -5.99
N LEU A 199 -4.24 15.35 -5.87
CA LEU A 199 -4.93 15.22 -4.59
C LEU A 199 -4.26 14.14 -3.73
N ALA A 200 -3.95 12.97 -4.31
CA ALA A 200 -3.17 11.91 -3.65
C ALA A 200 -1.87 12.44 -3.09
N ALA A 201 -1.10 13.11 -3.95
CA ALA A 201 0.21 13.64 -3.62
C ALA A 201 0.10 14.68 -2.50
N SER A 202 -0.91 15.55 -2.54
CA SER A 202 -1.16 16.53 -1.50
C SER A 202 -1.57 15.91 -0.16
N VAL A 203 -2.40 14.86 -0.18
CA VAL A 203 -2.83 14.13 1.03
C VAL A 203 -1.66 13.33 1.61
N ALA A 204 -0.83 12.74 0.74
CA ALA A 204 0.40 12.07 1.13
C ALA A 204 1.43 13.06 1.69
N ALA A 205 1.58 14.23 1.07
CA ALA A 205 2.47 15.29 1.51
C ALA A 205 2.04 15.87 2.86
N ARG A 206 0.74 16.13 3.07
CA ARG A 206 0.20 16.53 4.39
C ARG A 206 0.46 15.46 5.45
N SER A 207 0.27 14.18 5.11
CA SER A 207 0.60 13.09 6.03
C SER A 207 2.09 12.96 6.33
N ARG A 208 2.99 13.48 5.46
CA ARG A 208 4.42 13.59 5.73
C ARG A 208 4.78 14.86 6.50
N ALA A 209 4.11 15.98 6.23
CA ALA A 209 4.29 17.23 6.94
C ALA A 209 3.77 17.14 8.39
N ASP A 210 2.70 16.39 8.64
CA ASP A 210 2.27 16.04 10.00
C ASP A 210 3.33 15.18 10.72
N LYS A 211 4.07 14.35 9.97
CA LYS A 211 5.18 13.52 10.48
C LYS A 211 6.49 14.28 10.67
N GLU A 212 6.80 15.26 9.83
CA GLU A 212 7.93 16.17 9.98
C GLU A 212 7.61 17.28 11.00
N GLY A 213 6.33 17.59 11.23
CA GLY A 213 5.86 18.30 12.43
C GLY A 213 5.91 17.43 13.70
N GLU A 214 5.95 16.10 13.54
CA GLU A 214 6.28 15.12 14.58
C GLU A 214 7.78 14.77 14.66
N THR A 215 8.63 15.22 13.73
CA THR A 215 10.02 15.52 14.10
C THR A 215 9.95 16.77 14.95
N VAL A 216 9.73 16.49 16.23
CA VAL A 216 9.87 17.37 17.37
C VAL A 216 10.76 18.56 17.02
N PRO A 217 10.22 19.79 16.90
CA PRO A 217 11.04 20.96 17.11
C PRO A 217 11.54 20.84 18.54
N ASP A 218 12.80 20.47 18.71
CA ASP A 218 13.63 20.77 19.88
C ASP A 218 12.90 20.77 21.24
N SER A 219 12.10 19.72 21.53
CA SER A 219 11.56 19.44 22.86
C SER A 219 12.24 18.23 23.50
N ALA A 220 13.39 17.85 22.95
CA ALA A 220 14.38 17.02 23.63
C ALA A 220 15.08 17.85 24.72
N GLN A 221 14.34 18.27 25.76
CA GLN A 221 14.86 18.71 27.06
C GLN A 221 13.77 19.08 28.09
N ALA A 222 12.59 18.46 28.04
CA ALA A 222 11.68 18.48 29.20
C ALA A 222 11.73 17.11 29.89
N ASP A 223 12.23 17.10 31.13
CA ASP A 223 12.23 15.90 31.97
C ASP A 223 10.82 15.31 32.07
N PRO A 224 10.70 13.96 32.16
CA PRO A 224 9.43 13.30 32.40
C PRO A 224 8.72 13.97 33.59
N THR A 225 7.55 14.54 33.35
CA THR A 225 6.79 15.22 34.41
C THR A 225 6.08 14.16 35.25
N ALA A 226 5.73 14.47 36.51
CA ALA A 226 5.00 13.53 37.38
C ALA A 226 3.70 12.97 36.73
N ARG A 227 3.01 13.79 35.91
CA ARG A 227 1.83 13.36 35.13
C ARG A 227 2.13 12.30 34.06
N ASP A 228 3.36 12.27 33.55
CA ASP A 228 3.76 11.31 32.52
C ASP A 228 4.04 9.94 33.13
N ALA A 229 4.54 9.93 34.36
CA ALA A 229 4.69 8.72 35.16
C ALA A 229 3.33 8.05 35.41
N ASP A 230 2.28 8.83 35.70
CA ASP A 230 0.93 8.29 35.88
C ASP A 230 0.37 7.68 34.59
N VAL A 231 0.58 8.34 33.45
CA VAL A 231 0.11 7.86 32.15
C VAL A 231 0.85 6.58 31.74
N ILE A 232 2.19 6.53 31.88
CA ILE A 232 2.94 5.32 31.53
C ILE A 232 2.65 4.18 32.51
N ALA A 233 2.48 4.44 33.80
CA ALA A 233 2.10 3.43 34.78
C ALA A 233 0.73 2.81 34.44
N ARG A 234 -0.23 3.63 34.01
CA ARG A 234 -1.54 3.17 33.57
C ARG A 234 -1.46 2.32 32.30
N VAL A 235 -0.61 2.70 31.36
CA VAL A 235 -0.34 1.91 30.15
C VAL A 235 0.35 0.58 30.51
N ASP A 236 1.37 0.60 31.36
CA ASP A 236 2.09 -0.59 31.82
C ASP A 236 1.18 -1.57 32.55
N ALA A 237 0.30 -1.09 33.44
CA ALA A 237 -0.68 -1.91 34.14
C ALA A 237 -1.62 -2.60 33.15
N LEU A 238 -2.14 -1.85 32.18
CA LEU A 238 -2.96 -2.41 31.10
C LEU A 238 -2.20 -3.46 30.28
N MET A 239 -0.92 -3.24 30.01
CA MET A 239 -0.07 -4.18 29.26
C MET A 239 0.21 -5.45 30.08
N ARG A 240 0.53 -5.34 31.36
CA ARG A 240 0.91 -6.49 32.22
C ARG A 240 -0.30 -7.28 32.72
N ASP A 241 -1.29 -6.60 33.28
CA ASP A 241 -2.41 -7.23 34.00
C ASP A 241 -3.44 -7.82 33.03
N HIS A 242 -3.72 -7.10 31.94
CA HIS A 242 -4.67 -7.54 30.93
C HIS A 242 -4.01 -8.17 29.70
N LYS A 243 -2.68 -8.31 29.70
CA LYS A 243 -1.89 -8.87 28.59
C LYS A 243 -2.32 -8.31 27.22
N LEU A 244 -2.61 -7.00 27.15
CA LEU A 244 -3.14 -6.37 25.93
C LEU A 244 -2.21 -6.56 24.73
N TYR A 245 -0.91 -6.74 24.95
CA TYR A 245 0.07 -7.07 23.91
C TYR A 245 -0.25 -8.37 23.17
N ARG A 246 -1.01 -9.33 23.75
CA ARG A 246 -1.42 -10.56 23.07
C ARG A 246 -2.54 -10.34 22.04
N ASP A 247 -3.27 -9.23 22.12
CA ASP A 247 -4.21 -8.87 21.05
C ASP A 247 -3.40 -8.53 19.80
N GLU A 248 -3.48 -9.40 18.79
CA GLU A 248 -2.83 -9.21 17.49
C GLU A 248 -3.28 -7.90 16.82
N ASN A 249 -4.50 -7.46 17.13
CA ASN A 249 -5.12 -6.28 16.58
C ASN A 249 -4.94 -5.03 17.46
N LEU A 250 -4.05 -5.04 18.45
CA LEU A 250 -3.78 -3.89 19.32
C LEU A 250 -3.19 -2.72 18.50
N ASN A 251 -3.80 -1.54 18.65
CA ASN A 251 -3.32 -0.31 18.02
C ASN A 251 -3.41 0.88 18.97
N LEU A 252 -2.81 2.02 18.59
CA LEU A 252 -2.80 3.24 19.40
C LEU A 252 -4.22 3.70 19.77
N ALA A 253 -5.19 3.62 18.85
CA ALA A 253 -6.57 4.02 19.12
C ALA A 253 -7.25 3.12 20.17
N LYS A 254 -7.01 1.79 20.10
CA LYS A 254 -7.46 0.84 21.11
C LYS A 254 -6.78 1.07 22.44
N LEU A 255 -5.46 1.32 22.44
CA LEU A 255 -4.70 1.61 23.66
C LEU A 255 -5.21 2.89 24.33
N ALA A 256 -5.43 3.95 23.55
CA ALA A 256 -6.03 5.21 23.98
C ALA A 256 -7.44 5.04 24.55
N ARG A 257 -8.28 4.24 23.88
CA ARG A 257 -9.63 3.92 24.37
C ARG A 257 -9.59 3.13 25.68
N ARG A 258 -8.64 2.21 25.84
CA ARG A 258 -8.46 1.41 27.07
C ARG A 258 -7.89 2.22 28.22
N THR A 259 -7.02 3.20 27.95
CA THR A 259 -6.49 4.12 28.95
C THR A 259 -7.47 5.25 29.30
N GLY A 260 -8.44 5.52 28.42
CA GLY A 260 -9.37 6.66 28.56
C GLY A 260 -8.70 8.00 28.25
N LEU A 261 -7.60 8.00 27.52
CA LEU A 261 -6.80 9.18 27.20
C LEU A 261 -6.77 9.44 25.68
N PRO A 262 -6.57 10.69 25.24
CA PRO A 262 -6.35 10.99 23.83
C PRO A 262 -5.14 10.25 23.26
N ALA A 263 -5.28 9.70 22.04
CA ALA A 263 -4.21 8.96 21.36
C ALA A 263 -2.87 9.73 21.26
N ARG A 264 -2.95 11.04 21.03
CA ARG A 264 -1.78 11.93 20.96
C ARG A 264 -1.04 12.01 22.30
N GLN A 265 -1.77 12.04 23.41
CA GLN A 265 -1.19 12.07 24.75
C GLN A 265 -0.48 10.75 25.07
N VAL A 266 -1.12 9.61 24.76
CA VAL A 266 -0.52 8.28 24.97
C VAL A 266 0.75 8.11 24.13
N SER A 267 0.71 8.49 22.85
CA SER A 267 1.88 8.43 21.96
C SER A 267 3.03 9.30 22.46
N SER A 268 2.75 10.56 22.80
CA SER A 268 3.75 11.51 23.30
C SER A 268 4.45 11.02 24.58
N VAL A 269 3.67 10.52 25.54
CA VAL A 269 4.22 10.01 26.81
C VAL A 269 5.09 8.79 26.58
N ILE A 270 4.63 7.80 25.82
CA ILE A 270 5.41 6.59 25.52
C ILE A 270 6.72 7.00 24.83
N ASN A 271 6.65 7.85 23.80
CA ASN A 271 7.84 8.30 23.08
C ASN A 271 8.87 8.98 23.98
N ARG A 272 8.42 9.83 24.90
CA ARG A 272 9.32 10.54 25.83
C ARG A 272 9.93 9.60 26.89
N VAL A 273 9.15 8.66 27.42
CA VAL A 273 9.62 7.76 28.49
C VAL A 273 10.52 6.64 27.93
N THR A 274 10.19 6.10 26.76
CA THR A 274 10.87 4.91 26.22
C THR A 274 11.86 5.24 25.10
N GLY A 275 11.90 6.49 24.62
CA GLY A 275 12.75 6.90 23.50
C GLY A 275 12.40 6.21 22.17
N GLY A 276 11.17 5.69 22.03
CA GLY A 276 10.74 4.91 20.88
C GLY A 276 9.24 4.96 20.69
N ASN A 277 8.75 4.52 19.52
CA ASN A 277 7.32 4.59 19.20
C ASN A 277 6.47 3.53 19.93
N VAL A 278 5.16 3.74 19.96
CA VAL A 278 4.17 2.84 20.60
C VAL A 278 4.25 1.41 20.08
N SER A 279 4.54 1.20 18.79
CA SER A 279 4.70 -0.14 18.21
C SER A 279 5.91 -0.86 18.79
N ARG A 280 7.05 -0.16 18.93
CA ARG A 280 8.26 -0.71 19.57
C ARG A 280 7.97 -1.10 21.01
N TYR A 281 7.33 -0.21 21.76
CA TYR A 281 6.94 -0.45 23.15
C TYR A 281 6.06 -1.71 23.29
N VAL A 282 5.02 -1.88 22.46
CA VAL A 282 4.19 -3.09 22.46
C VAL A 282 5.00 -4.33 22.09
N ASN A 283 5.83 -4.27 21.05
CA ASN A 283 6.62 -5.40 20.60
C ASN A 283 7.67 -5.83 21.64
N ASP A 284 8.21 -4.92 22.45
CA ASP A 284 9.11 -5.27 23.53
C ASP A 284 8.42 -6.19 24.57
N PHE A 285 7.16 -5.92 24.92
CA PHE A 285 6.35 -6.84 25.74
C PHE A 285 6.12 -8.19 25.04
N ARG A 286 5.77 -8.18 23.75
CA ARG A 286 5.54 -9.42 22.99
C ARG A 286 6.79 -10.29 22.94
N ILE A 287 7.96 -9.71 22.67
CA ILE A 287 9.23 -10.46 22.67
C ILE A 287 9.60 -10.96 24.07
N GLY A 288 9.34 -10.17 25.10
CA GLY A 288 9.48 -10.62 26.49
C GLY A 288 8.66 -11.88 26.78
N GLU A 289 7.41 -11.89 26.34
CA GLU A 289 6.52 -13.05 26.50
C GLU A 289 6.98 -14.26 25.68
N VAL A 290 7.41 -14.07 24.43
CA VAL A 290 7.99 -15.14 23.63
C VAL A 290 9.17 -15.77 24.37
N ARG A 291 10.09 -14.96 24.90
CA ARG A 291 11.25 -15.48 25.65
C ARG A 291 10.82 -16.30 26.87
N ARG A 292 9.77 -15.86 27.58
CA ARG A 292 9.20 -16.59 28.72
C ARG A 292 8.65 -17.95 28.28
N ILE A 293 7.76 -17.96 27.28
CA ILE A 293 7.14 -19.18 26.75
C ILE A 293 8.23 -20.16 26.24
N LEU A 294 9.22 -19.68 25.50
CA LEU A 294 10.28 -20.53 24.97
C LEU A 294 11.22 -21.10 26.06
N ALA A 295 11.26 -20.51 27.25
CA ALA A 295 12.07 -20.95 28.38
C ALA A 295 11.31 -21.90 29.32
N GLU A 296 10.02 -21.65 29.54
CA GLU A 296 9.18 -22.40 30.48
C GLU A 296 8.46 -23.60 29.82
N GLU A 297 8.19 -23.52 28.52
CA GLU A 297 7.38 -24.50 27.80
C GLU A 297 8.15 -25.14 26.64
N ASN A 298 7.96 -26.44 26.42
CA ASN A 298 8.53 -27.13 25.27
C ASN A 298 7.67 -26.95 24.00
N THR A 299 7.33 -25.70 23.66
CA THR A 299 6.49 -25.37 22.50
C THR A 299 7.32 -25.05 21.25
N THR A 300 6.71 -24.78 20.10
CA THR A 300 7.45 -24.35 18.90
C THR A 300 7.64 -22.82 18.89
N ILE A 301 8.69 -22.33 18.21
CA ILE A 301 8.88 -20.86 18.03
C ILE A 301 7.66 -20.23 17.36
N THR A 302 7.06 -20.94 16.40
CA THR A 302 5.86 -20.50 15.69
C THR A 302 4.66 -20.37 16.63
N THR A 303 4.46 -21.33 17.54
CA THR A 303 3.39 -21.28 18.54
C THR A 303 3.59 -20.10 19.50
N ALA A 304 4.79 -19.95 20.06
CA ALA A 304 5.10 -18.84 20.97
C ALA A 304 4.94 -17.45 20.31
N MET A 305 5.26 -17.36 19.01
CA MET A 305 5.07 -16.13 18.21
C MET A 305 3.59 -15.74 18.17
N PHE A 306 2.71 -16.68 17.78
CA PHE A 306 1.27 -16.41 17.66
C PHE A 306 0.63 -16.13 19.03
N GLU A 307 0.98 -16.90 20.07
CA GLU A 307 0.44 -16.70 21.43
C GLU A 307 0.85 -15.35 22.05
N SER A 308 1.97 -14.77 21.60
CA SER A 308 2.43 -13.45 22.02
C SER A 308 1.83 -12.32 21.20
N GLY A 309 0.93 -12.59 20.26
CA GLY A 309 0.22 -11.57 19.47
C GLY A 309 0.94 -11.11 18.20
N PHE A 310 1.95 -11.84 17.71
CA PHE A 310 2.53 -11.56 16.39
C PHE A 310 1.75 -12.25 15.27
N ALA A 311 1.29 -11.48 14.28
CA ALA A 311 0.58 -12.00 13.12
C ALA A 311 1.51 -12.64 12.06
N THR A 312 2.74 -12.10 11.90
CA THR A 312 3.65 -12.54 10.81
C THR A 312 5.07 -12.85 11.29
N LYS A 313 5.66 -13.91 10.70
CA LYS A 313 7.02 -14.38 10.99
C LYS A 313 8.12 -13.35 10.66
N SER A 314 7.91 -12.54 9.62
CA SER A 314 8.88 -11.52 9.22
C SER A 314 8.99 -10.40 10.26
N ASN A 315 7.84 -9.90 10.74
CA ASN A 315 7.80 -8.91 11.80
C ASN A 315 8.42 -9.46 13.09
N PHE A 316 8.00 -10.67 13.48
CA PHE A 316 8.55 -11.38 14.63
C PHE A 316 10.07 -11.51 14.56
N ASN A 317 10.63 -12.05 13.48
CA ASN A 317 12.06 -12.27 13.36
C ASN A 317 12.86 -10.96 13.48
N ARG A 318 12.38 -9.88 12.84
CA ARG A 318 13.03 -8.57 12.89
C ARG A 318 13.03 -7.98 14.30
N GLU A 319 11.88 -7.99 14.98
CA GLU A 319 11.77 -7.44 16.33
C GLU A 319 12.50 -8.32 17.36
N PHE A 320 12.45 -9.65 17.19
CA PHE A 320 13.19 -10.58 18.04
C PHE A 320 14.69 -10.35 17.94
N GLN A 321 15.22 -10.19 16.72
CA GLN A 321 16.64 -9.87 16.52
C GLN A 321 16.99 -8.48 17.06
N ARG A 322 16.13 -7.48 16.90
CA ARG A 322 16.36 -6.14 17.48
C ARG A 322 16.48 -6.19 19.00
N VAL A 323 15.59 -6.91 19.68
CA VAL A 323 15.53 -6.95 21.14
C VAL A 323 16.60 -7.87 21.74
N THR A 324 16.86 -9.02 21.10
CA THR A 324 17.76 -10.04 21.66
C THR A 324 19.16 -10.06 21.05
N GLY A 325 19.37 -9.36 19.94
CA GLY A 325 20.61 -9.39 19.14
C GLY A 325 20.79 -10.66 18.30
N GLN A 326 19.86 -11.62 18.37
CA GLN A 326 20.02 -12.96 17.80
C GLN A 326 18.75 -13.40 17.05
N SER A 327 18.86 -14.39 16.15
CA SER A 327 17.66 -15.01 15.57
C SER A 327 16.94 -15.87 16.62
N PRO A 328 15.62 -16.09 16.51
CA PRO A 328 14.86 -16.94 17.42
C PRO A 328 15.45 -18.35 17.58
N ASP A 329 15.90 -18.97 16.48
CA ASP A 329 16.52 -20.29 16.48
C ASP A 329 17.86 -20.30 17.22
N ALA A 330 18.70 -19.28 17.01
CA ALA A 330 19.98 -19.13 17.70
C ALA A 330 19.78 -18.89 19.20
N TRP A 331 18.79 -18.07 19.55
CA TRP A 331 18.44 -17.80 20.94
C TRP A 331 17.97 -19.07 21.66
N ARG A 332 17.09 -19.86 21.03
CA ARG A 332 16.60 -21.14 21.58
C ARG A 332 17.72 -22.15 21.80
N LYS A 333 18.67 -22.28 20.87
CA LYS A 333 19.84 -23.16 21.04
C LYS A 333 20.69 -22.72 22.23
N SER A 334 20.98 -21.43 22.32
CA SER A 334 21.75 -20.85 23.43
C SER A 334 21.04 -21.01 24.79
N ALA A 335 19.71 -20.86 24.82
CA ALA A 335 18.92 -21.03 26.04
C ALA A 335 18.94 -22.48 26.54
N ARG A 336 18.86 -23.47 25.63
CA ARG A 336 18.95 -24.90 25.99
C ARG A 336 20.34 -25.30 26.48
N GLN A 337 21.40 -24.79 25.85
CA GLN A 337 22.79 -25.04 26.28
C GLN A 337 23.12 -24.47 27.67
N LYS A 338 22.42 -23.40 28.11
CA LYS A 338 22.56 -22.86 29.47
C LYS A 338 21.77 -23.63 30.53
N ALA A 339 20.80 -24.46 30.12
CA ALA A 339 19.93 -25.22 31.03
C ALA A 339 20.46 -26.63 31.33
N GLU A 340 21.38 -27.16 30.53
CA GLU A 340 22.16 -28.37 30.83
C GLU A 340 23.47 -27.98 31.54
N PRO A 341 23.62 -28.17 32.86
CA PRO A 341 24.92 -27.98 33.49
C PRO A 341 25.88 -29.06 32.99
N ALA A 342 27.12 -28.64 32.69
CA ALA A 342 28.21 -29.52 32.31
C ALA A 342 28.32 -30.70 33.29
N SER A 343 28.15 -31.91 32.76
CA SER A 343 28.28 -33.18 33.50
C SER A 343 29.73 -33.51 33.81
#